data_AF-A0A3E4QP02-F1
#
_entry.id   AF-A0A3E4QP02-F1
#
_cell.length_a   1.000
_cell.length_b   1.000
_cell.length_c   1.000
_cell.angle_alpha   90.00
_cell.angle_beta   90.00
_cell.angle_gamma   90.00
#
_symmetry.space_group_name_H-M   'P 1'
#
loop_
_entity.id
_entity.type
_entity.pdbx_description
1 polymer ?
#
loop_
_entity_poly.entity_id
_entity_poly.type
_entity_poly.pdbx_seq_one_letter_code
_entity_poly.pdbx_strand_id
1 'polypeptide(L)'
;MIACDLTAERVGLPGGGSALPYRWNGEDVLVRDDAETVLKCIALLGDGDGDKSGEFIPMFFADWREAYAACDYDADDFGRLIEEAVWDVCGLDLRGDRPHEEPLWDPVEDAAIIRTSLRAAYGIDWDELRGVISFAEFVALVGGVPRDTPLGTAIHYRNPKTRPKPAKKGANRGEIEEWDRLHRALALKGRSSRGAKEGTSDAAMRDAFAALKRAAR
;
A
#
# COMPACT_ATOMS: atom_id res chain seq x y z
N MET A 1 -11.55 7.03 3.80
CA MET A 1 -10.38 6.78 4.65
C MET A 1 -10.87 6.88 6.09
N ILE A 2 -11.47 5.79 6.58
CA ILE A 2 -11.96 5.65 7.95
C ILE A 2 -11.31 4.36 8.47
N ALA A 3 -10.04 4.42 8.87
CA ALA A 3 -9.38 3.31 9.58
C ALA A 3 -8.04 3.70 10.24
N CYS A 4 -7.57 4.94 10.06
CA CYS A 4 -6.32 5.41 10.70
C CYS A 4 -6.49 6.85 11.16
N ASP A 5 -7.51 7.11 11.97
CA ASP A 5 -7.45 8.30 12.80
C ASP A 5 -6.37 8.09 13.88
N LEU A 6 -5.75 9.17 14.36
CA LEU A 6 -4.70 9.09 15.38
C LEU A 6 -5.19 8.55 16.73
N THR A 7 -6.49 8.30 16.86
CA THR A 7 -7.14 7.80 18.08
C THR A 7 -7.49 6.31 17.99
N ALA A 8 -7.26 5.67 16.84
CA ALA A 8 -7.50 4.26 16.64
C ALA A 8 -6.50 3.46 17.48
N GLU A 9 -7.00 2.76 18.49
CA GLU A 9 -6.19 1.91 19.35
C GLU A 9 -6.09 0.50 18.76
N ARG A 10 -4.86 0.00 18.61
CA ARG A 10 -4.60 -1.37 18.19
C ARG A 10 -4.58 -2.29 19.41
N VAL A 11 -5.12 -3.49 19.22
CA VAL A 11 -5.15 -4.54 20.24
C VAL A 11 -3.96 -5.46 20.04
N GLY A 12 -3.25 -5.77 21.13
CA GLY A 12 -2.15 -6.75 21.09
C GLY A 12 -2.66 -8.17 20.87
N LEU A 13 -2.01 -8.93 19.99
CA LEU A 13 -2.45 -10.29 19.66
C LEU A 13 -1.74 -11.36 20.50
N PRO A 14 -2.41 -12.49 20.82
CA PRO A 14 -1.76 -13.65 21.39
C PRO A 14 -0.66 -14.17 20.45
N GLY A 15 0.59 -14.18 20.89
CA GLY A 15 1.75 -14.57 20.08
C GLY A 15 2.57 -13.41 19.51
N GLY A 16 2.18 -12.17 19.80
CA GLY A 16 2.91 -10.96 19.39
C GLY A 16 2.26 -10.24 18.20
N GLY A 17 2.65 -8.98 17.99
CA GLY A 17 2.03 -8.08 17.02
C GLY A 17 0.73 -7.45 17.54
N SER A 18 0.05 -6.74 16.65
CA SER A 18 -1.20 -6.03 16.97
C SER A 18 -2.18 -6.08 15.80
N ALA A 19 -3.44 -5.82 16.08
CA ALA A 19 -4.49 -5.67 15.07
C ALA A 19 -5.36 -4.44 15.35
N LEU A 20 -5.91 -3.87 14.29
CA LEU A 20 -6.94 -2.84 14.32
C LEU A 20 -8.32 -3.51 14.49
N PRO A 21 -9.12 -3.11 15.49
CA PRO A 21 -10.55 -3.43 15.53
C PRO A 21 -11.28 -2.72 14.38
N TYR A 22 -11.68 -3.48 13.37
CA TYR A 22 -12.42 -3.00 12.20
C TYR A 22 -13.90 -3.32 12.36
N ARG A 23 -14.74 -2.27 12.41
CA ARG A 23 -16.17 -2.41 12.67
C ARG A 23 -16.90 -2.94 11.43
N TRP A 24 -17.54 -4.09 11.54
CA TRP A 24 -18.36 -4.68 10.49
C TRP A 24 -19.63 -5.31 11.08
N ASN A 25 -20.81 -5.04 10.49
CA ASN A 25 -22.11 -5.55 10.96
C ASN A 25 -22.41 -5.34 12.47
N GLY A 26 -21.79 -4.35 13.11
CA GLY A 26 -21.95 -4.13 14.55
C GLY A 26 -21.07 -5.01 15.44
N GLU A 27 -20.10 -5.71 14.86
CA GLU A 27 -19.05 -6.46 15.53
C GLU A 27 -17.67 -5.89 15.18
N ASP A 28 -16.68 -6.17 16.01
CA ASP A 28 -15.30 -5.76 15.76
C ASP A 28 -14.53 -6.96 15.23
N VAL A 29 -14.05 -6.86 13.99
CA VAL A 29 -13.18 -7.84 13.35
C VAL A 29 -11.75 -7.36 13.44
N LEU A 30 -10.85 -8.20 13.93
CA LEU A 30 -9.44 -7.83 14.09
C LEU A 30 -8.65 -7.97 12.77
N VAL A 31 -8.19 -6.85 12.23
CA VAL A 31 -7.38 -6.77 11.00
C VAL A 31 -5.93 -6.45 11.34
N ARG A 32 -4.97 -7.23 10.82
CA ARG A 32 -3.54 -6.93 10.97
C ARG A 32 -3.15 -5.80 10.02
N ASP A 33 -2.98 -4.62 10.57
CA ASP A 33 -2.69 -3.38 9.84
C ASP A 33 -1.22 -2.95 9.93
N ASP A 34 -0.35 -3.72 10.60
CA ASP A 34 1.05 -3.38 10.73
C ASP A 34 1.76 -3.34 9.37
N ALA A 35 2.74 -2.45 9.24
CA ALA A 35 3.36 -2.18 7.95
C ALA A 35 4.06 -3.41 7.35
N GLU A 36 4.67 -4.28 8.17
CA GLU A 36 5.28 -5.53 7.71
C GLU A 36 4.24 -6.49 7.13
N THR A 37 3.13 -6.72 7.84
CA THR A 37 2.05 -7.60 7.38
C THR A 37 1.43 -7.07 6.09
N VAL A 38 1.09 -5.78 6.03
CA VAL A 38 0.46 -5.20 4.84
C VAL A 38 1.41 -5.22 3.64
N LEU A 39 2.71 -4.96 3.81
CA LEU A 39 3.69 -5.07 2.72
C LEU A 39 3.83 -6.51 2.21
N LYS A 40 3.73 -7.52 3.08
CA LYS A 40 3.67 -8.93 2.67
C LYS A 40 2.40 -9.25 1.90
N CYS A 41 1.25 -8.73 2.35
CA CYS A 41 -0.01 -8.85 1.62
C CYS A 41 0.07 -8.22 0.22
N ILE A 42 0.62 -7.01 0.10
CA ILE A 42 0.83 -6.35 -1.20
C ILE A 42 1.71 -7.20 -2.12
N ALA A 43 2.83 -7.72 -1.60
CA ALA A 43 3.75 -8.55 -2.37
C ALA A 43 3.08 -9.86 -2.82
N LEU A 44 2.37 -10.54 -1.92
CA LEU A 44 1.63 -11.78 -2.19
C LEU A 44 0.61 -11.58 -3.31
N LEU A 45 -0.15 -10.49 -3.23
CA LEU A 45 -1.20 -10.15 -4.17
C LEU A 45 -0.63 -9.69 -5.53
N GLY A 46 0.55 -9.05 -5.54
CA GLY A 46 1.22 -8.60 -6.77
C GLY A 46 1.90 -9.70 -7.59
N ASP A 47 2.15 -10.88 -7.03
CA ASP A 47 3.05 -11.90 -7.61
C ASP A 47 2.46 -12.80 -8.72
N GLY A 48 1.27 -12.52 -9.23
CA GLY A 48 0.78 -13.03 -10.51
C GLY A 48 0.55 -14.55 -10.60
N ASP A 49 -0.72 -14.92 -10.79
CA ASP A 49 -1.29 -16.25 -11.02
C ASP A 49 -1.63 -17.08 -9.77
N GLY A 50 -2.90 -17.52 -9.75
CA GLY A 50 -3.45 -18.49 -8.81
C GLY A 50 -4.29 -17.89 -7.68
N ASP A 51 -5.06 -18.77 -7.04
CA ASP A 51 -5.79 -18.42 -5.82
C ASP A 51 -4.82 -18.21 -4.66
N LYS A 52 -4.79 -16.99 -4.10
CA LYS A 52 -3.99 -16.64 -2.92
C LYS A 52 -4.84 -16.49 -1.66
N SER A 53 -6.15 -16.75 -1.74
CA SER A 53 -7.10 -16.59 -0.64
C SER A 53 -6.67 -17.29 0.64
N GLY A 54 -6.29 -18.56 0.52
CA GLY A 54 -5.88 -19.39 1.65
C GLY A 54 -4.62 -18.90 2.36
N GLU A 55 -3.81 -18.03 1.75
CA GLU A 55 -2.63 -17.42 2.36
C GLU A 55 -2.92 -15.99 2.81
N PHE A 56 -3.62 -15.20 1.97
CA PHE A 56 -3.95 -13.81 2.22
C PHE A 56 -4.89 -13.65 3.43
N ILE A 57 -6.01 -14.38 3.45
CA ILE A 57 -7.06 -14.23 4.47
C ILE A 57 -6.52 -14.46 5.90
N PRO A 58 -5.83 -15.59 6.20
CA PRO A 58 -5.31 -15.81 7.55
C PRO A 58 -4.14 -14.89 7.91
N MET A 59 -3.46 -14.30 6.92
CA MET A 59 -2.44 -13.27 7.16
C MET A 59 -3.09 -11.94 7.55
N PHE A 60 -4.12 -11.52 6.81
CA PHE A 60 -4.77 -10.23 6.96
C PHE A 60 -5.69 -10.13 8.19
N PHE A 61 -6.45 -11.19 8.52
CA PHE A 61 -7.29 -11.21 9.72
C PHE A 61 -6.60 -11.92 10.89
N ALA A 62 -6.69 -11.35 12.09
CA ALA A 62 -6.14 -11.96 13.29
C ALA A 62 -6.74 -13.36 13.53
N ASP A 63 -8.07 -13.45 13.43
CA ASP A 63 -8.84 -14.67 13.31
C ASP A 63 -9.87 -14.51 12.18
N TRP A 64 -9.61 -15.16 11.05
CA TRP A 64 -10.51 -15.09 9.90
C TRP A 64 -11.82 -15.84 10.11
N ARG A 65 -11.90 -16.76 11.07
CA ARG A 65 -13.15 -17.48 11.37
C ARG A 65 -14.11 -16.61 12.15
N GLU A 66 -13.59 -15.78 13.06
CA GLU A 66 -14.39 -14.73 13.72
C GLU A 66 -14.85 -13.69 12.69
N ALA A 67 -13.97 -13.28 11.78
CA ALA A 67 -14.34 -12.40 10.67
C ALA A 67 -15.46 -12.99 9.81
N TYR A 68 -15.42 -14.29 9.52
CA TYR A 68 -16.47 -14.98 8.76
C TYR A 68 -17.77 -15.15 9.57
N ALA A 69 -17.66 -15.36 10.88
CA ALA A 69 -18.82 -15.43 11.77
C ALA A 69 -19.55 -14.07 11.89
N ALA A 70 -18.81 -12.95 11.91
CA ALA A 70 -19.37 -11.59 11.88
C ALA A 70 -20.13 -11.28 10.56
N CYS A 71 -19.91 -12.11 9.53
CA CYS A 71 -20.65 -12.10 8.27
C CYS A 71 -21.80 -13.12 8.25
N ASP A 72 -22.22 -13.67 9.39
CA ASP A 72 -23.23 -14.74 9.49
C ASP A 72 -22.90 -15.97 8.64
N TYR A 73 -21.60 -16.24 8.41
CA TYR A 73 -21.12 -17.26 7.47
C TYR A 73 -21.62 -17.06 6.03
N ASP A 74 -21.91 -15.82 5.64
CA ASP A 74 -22.25 -15.43 4.27
C ASP A 74 -20.98 -15.11 3.48
N ALA A 75 -20.75 -15.91 2.43
CA ALA A 75 -19.59 -15.80 1.55
C ALA A 75 -19.49 -14.46 0.81
N ASP A 76 -20.64 -13.91 0.39
CA ASP A 76 -20.69 -12.66 -0.37
C ASP A 76 -20.50 -11.46 0.57
N ASP A 77 -20.99 -11.52 1.81
CA ASP A 77 -20.70 -10.50 2.83
C ASP A 77 -19.24 -10.53 3.28
N PHE A 78 -18.68 -11.73 3.45
CA PHE A 78 -17.26 -11.86 3.78
C PHE A 78 -16.36 -11.32 2.66
N GLY A 79 -16.74 -11.53 1.40
CA GLY A 79 -16.09 -10.89 0.26
C GLY A 79 -16.12 -9.37 0.34
N ARG A 80 -17.27 -8.77 0.72
CA ARG A 80 -17.38 -7.31 0.91
C ARG A 80 -16.54 -6.80 2.06
N LEU A 81 -16.51 -7.51 3.20
CA LEU A 81 -15.66 -7.18 4.33
C LEU A 81 -14.19 -7.11 3.90
N ILE A 82 -13.71 -8.11 3.16
CA ILE A 82 -12.34 -8.14 2.64
C ILE A 82 -12.07 -6.93 1.74
N GLU A 83 -12.96 -6.66 0.79
CA GLU A 83 -12.82 -5.55 -0.15
C GLU A 83 -12.74 -4.18 0.54
N GLU A 84 -13.63 -3.92 1.51
CA GLU A 84 -13.64 -2.66 2.24
C GLU A 84 -12.47 -2.54 3.23
N ALA A 85 -12.17 -3.60 3.99
CA ALA A 85 -11.07 -3.57 4.96
C ALA A 85 -9.70 -3.40 4.27
N VAL A 86 -9.47 -4.06 3.14
CA VAL A 86 -8.23 -3.90 2.36
C VAL A 86 -8.11 -2.50 1.79
N TRP A 87 -9.21 -1.92 1.32
CA TRP A 87 -9.18 -0.53 0.88
C TRP A 87 -8.87 0.42 2.05
N ASP A 88 -9.58 0.28 3.17
CA ASP A 88 -9.47 1.22 4.28
C ASP A 88 -8.11 1.13 4.99
N VAL A 89 -7.56 -0.08 5.13
CA VAL A 89 -6.28 -0.33 5.83
C VAL A 89 -5.08 -0.21 4.89
N CYS A 90 -5.16 -0.78 3.69
CA CYS A 90 -4.02 -0.88 2.77
C CYS A 90 -4.04 0.19 1.67
N GLY A 91 -5.16 0.89 1.47
CA GLY A 91 -5.35 1.78 0.31
C GLY A 91 -5.38 1.04 -1.02
N LEU A 92 -5.56 -0.28 -1.00
CA LEU A 92 -5.58 -1.13 -2.19
C LEU A 92 -7.01 -1.26 -2.71
N ASP A 93 -7.24 -0.82 -3.93
CA ASP A 93 -8.53 -1.00 -4.59
C ASP A 93 -8.62 -2.37 -5.24
N LEU A 94 -9.40 -3.26 -4.63
CA LEU A 94 -9.62 -4.62 -5.13
C LEU A 94 -10.68 -4.69 -6.22
N ARG A 95 -11.57 -3.70 -6.30
CA ARG A 95 -12.66 -3.65 -7.29
C ARG A 95 -12.19 -3.03 -8.60
N GLY A 96 -11.16 -2.18 -8.55
CA GLY A 96 -10.63 -1.43 -9.69
C GLY A 96 -11.60 -0.33 -10.15
N ASP A 97 -12.47 0.15 -9.24
CA ASP A 97 -13.47 1.18 -9.48
C ASP A 97 -13.19 2.50 -8.75
N ARG A 98 -12.10 2.54 -7.95
CA ARG A 98 -11.68 3.71 -7.20
C ARG A 98 -10.61 4.51 -7.97
N PRO A 99 -10.60 5.85 -7.82
CA PRO A 99 -9.60 6.68 -8.45
C PRO A 99 -8.20 6.37 -7.88
N HIS A 100 -7.23 6.20 -8.76
CA HIS A 100 -5.82 6.03 -8.41
C HIS A 100 -4.99 7.15 -9.04
N GLU A 101 -4.01 7.66 -8.29
CA GLU A 101 -2.93 8.47 -8.86
C GLU A 101 -1.75 7.55 -9.22
N GLU A 102 -0.93 7.97 -10.19
CA GLU A 102 0.33 7.26 -10.46
C GLU A 102 1.22 7.29 -9.21
N PRO A 103 1.77 6.14 -8.77
CA PRO A 103 2.62 6.09 -7.59
C PRO A 103 3.92 6.85 -7.83
N LEU A 104 4.32 7.68 -6.85
CA LEU A 104 5.59 8.41 -6.87
C LEU A 104 6.74 7.64 -6.23
N TRP A 105 6.44 6.51 -5.61
CA TRP A 105 7.40 5.61 -4.97
C TRP A 105 6.84 4.19 -4.99
N ASP A 106 7.74 3.21 -4.97
CA ASP A 106 7.39 1.79 -4.97
C ASP A 106 8.11 1.08 -3.81
N PRO A 107 7.39 0.35 -2.93
CA PRO A 107 7.98 -0.27 -1.74
C PRO A 107 9.07 -1.31 -2.05
N VAL A 108 9.08 -1.89 -3.26
CA VAL A 108 10.06 -2.90 -3.70
C VAL A 108 11.24 -2.23 -4.41
N GLU A 109 10.99 -1.43 -5.44
CA GLU A 109 12.05 -0.75 -6.20
C GLU A 109 12.81 0.26 -5.34
N ASP A 110 12.11 0.96 -4.43
CA ASP A 110 12.69 2.00 -3.59
C ASP A 110 13.08 1.51 -2.20
N ALA A 111 13.01 0.20 -1.91
CA ALA A 111 13.22 -0.34 -0.56
C ALA A 111 14.49 0.21 0.14
N ALA A 112 15.61 0.29 -0.58
CA ALA A 112 16.87 0.82 -0.04
C ALA A 112 16.83 2.33 0.26
N ILE A 113 16.24 3.13 -0.64
CA ILE A 113 16.16 4.58 -0.45
C ILE A 113 15.07 4.96 0.55
N ILE A 114 14.01 4.16 0.70
CA ILE A 114 13.01 4.27 1.77
C ILE A 114 13.70 4.10 3.13
N ARG A 115 14.39 2.98 3.34
CA ARG A 115 15.09 2.70 4.60
C ARG A 115 16.08 3.80 4.96
N THR A 116 16.89 4.22 3.99
CA THR A 116 17.89 5.28 4.20
C THR A 116 17.23 6.62 4.52
N SER A 117 16.13 6.96 3.85
CA SER A 117 15.45 8.24 4.05
C SER A 117 14.70 8.30 5.38
N LEU A 118 14.05 7.21 5.81
CA LEU A 118 13.43 7.13 7.13
C LEU A 118 14.47 7.29 8.26
N ARG A 119 15.63 6.62 8.12
CA ARG A 119 16.73 6.76 9.08
C ARG A 119 17.30 8.18 9.11
N ALA A 120 17.52 8.78 7.94
CA ALA A 120 18.07 10.13 7.84
C ALA A 120 17.10 11.21 8.35
N ALA A 121 15.81 11.08 8.04
CA ALA A 121 14.80 12.10 8.37
C ALA A 121 14.33 12.02 9.84
N TYR A 122 14.17 10.81 10.36
CA TYR A 122 13.46 10.58 11.62
C TYR A 122 14.26 9.76 12.64
N GLY A 123 15.45 9.25 12.27
CA GLY A 123 16.21 8.32 13.12
C GLY A 123 15.56 6.93 13.24
N ILE A 124 14.62 6.60 12.36
CA ILE A 124 13.87 5.33 12.40
C ILE A 124 14.75 4.18 11.91
N ASP A 125 14.81 3.10 12.70
CA ASP A 125 15.24 1.79 12.22
C ASP A 125 14.02 0.99 11.71
N TRP A 126 13.98 0.76 10.40
CA TRP A 126 12.88 0.03 9.76
C TRP A 126 12.74 -1.39 10.30
N ASP A 127 13.84 -2.09 10.55
CA ASP A 127 13.78 -3.50 10.96
C ASP A 127 13.24 -3.65 12.40
N GLU A 128 13.31 -2.61 13.22
CA GLU A 128 12.70 -2.55 14.55
C GLU A 128 11.23 -2.09 14.51
N LEU A 129 10.90 -1.15 13.61
CA LEU A 129 9.61 -0.45 13.63
C LEU A 129 8.51 -1.13 12.79
N ARG A 130 8.88 -1.90 11.76
CA ARG A 130 7.95 -2.38 10.72
C ARG A 130 6.76 -3.22 11.22
N GLY A 131 6.93 -3.96 12.32
CA GLY A 131 5.85 -4.74 12.94
C GLY A 131 5.11 -3.99 14.05
N VAL A 132 5.48 -2.74 14.32
CA VAL A 132 4.95 -1.92 15.42
C VAL A 132 4.08 -0.78 14.91
N ILE A 133 4.38 -0.16 13.77
CA ILE A 133 3.56 0.93 13.21
C ILE A 133 2.52 0.42 12.22
N SER A 134 1.41 1.15 12.07
CA SER A 134 0.42 0.81 11.06
C SER A 134 0.98 1.10 9.66
N PHE A 135 0.40 0.45 8.66
CA PHE A 135 0.76 0.71 7.28
C PHE A 135 0.43 2.15 6.87
N ALA A 136 -0.66 2.72 7.36
CA ALA A 136 -0.98 4.13 7.11
C ALA A 136 0.05 5.09 7.73
N GLU A 137 0.53 4.80 8.94
CA GLU A 137 1.61 5.57 9.56
C GLU A 137 2.90 5.44 8.73
N PHE A 138 3.24 4.24 8.27
CA PHE A 138 4.37 4.02 7.36
C PHE A 138 4.24 4.84 6.06
N VAL A 139 3.07 4.82 5.41
CA VAL A 139 2.80 5.62 4.20
C VAL A 139 2.92 7.11 4.48
N ALA A 140 2.44 7.59 5.63
CA ALA A 140 2.56 8.99 6.04
C ALA A 140 4.03 9.39 6.28
N LEU A 141 4.82 8.55 6.94
CA LEU A 141 6.25 8.78 7.16
C LEU A 141 7.02 8.84 5.83
N VAL A 142 6.73 7.90 4.93
CA VAL A 142 7.30 7.84 3.58
C VAL A 142 6.92 9.06 2.74
N GLY A 143 5.65 9.44 2.72
CA GLY A 143 5.17 10.62 1.99
C GLY A 143 5.67 11.94 2.58
N GLY A 144 6.00 11.96 3.88
CA GLY A 144 6.48 13.14 4.61
C GLY A 144 7.99 13.37 4.59
N VAL A 145 8.79 12.47 4.00
CA VAL A 145 10.26 12.61 4.05
C VAL A 145 10.72 13.93 3.43
N PRO A 146 11.68 14.65 4.05
CA PRO A 146 12.23 15.89 3.50
C PRO A 146 12.85 15.73 2.10
N ARG A 147 12.78 16.78 1.28
CA ARG A 147 13.25 16.78 -0.13
C ARG A 147 14.73 16.44 -0.26
N ASP A 148 15.55 16.79 0.71
CA ASP A 148 17.00 16.55 0.72
C ASP A 148 17.37 15.10 1.05
N THR A 149 16.40 14.25 1.40
CA THR A 149 16.61 12.79 1.46
C THR A 149 16.61 12.16 0.07
N PRO A 150 17.24 10.98 -0.13
CA PRO A 150 17.20 10.27 -1.40
C PRO A 150 15.77 10.02 -1.93
N LEU A 151 14.85 9.59 -1.06
CA LEU A 151 13.46 9.35 -1.45
C LEU A 151 12.70 10.66 -1.69
N GLY A 152 12.89 11.69 -0.86
CA GLY A 152 12.24 12.99 -1.08
C GLY A 152 12.66 13.64 -2.40
N THR A 153 13.93 13.47 -2.79
CA THR A 153 14.42 13.87 -4.11
C THR A 153 13.76 13.07 -5.23
N ALA A 154 13.65 11.74 -5.09
CA ALA A 154 12.99 10.88 -6.06
C ALA A 154 11.50 11.27 -6.24
N ILE A 155 10.74 11.38 -5.15
CA ILE A 155 9.33 11.79 -5.17
C ILE A 155 9.16 13.16 -5.85
N HIS A 156 10.03 14.13 -5.51
CA HIS A 156 9.99 15.46 -6.11
C HIS A 156 10.11 15.41 -7.63
N TYR A 157 11.13 14.72 -8.15
CA TYR A 157 11.36 14.66 -9.59
C TYR A 157 10.45 13.69 -10.33
N ARG A 158 9.87 12.68 -9.67
CA ARG A 158 8.86 11.80 -10.27
C ARG A 158 7.52 12.51 -10.46
N ASN A 159 7.17 13.45 -9.58
CA ASN A 159 5.89 14.16 -9.63
C ASN A 159 5.87 15.22 -10.74
N PRO A 160 5.09 15.06 -11.83
CA PRO A 160 5.05 16.04 -12.92
C PRO A 160 4.54 17.42 -12.48
N LYS A 161 3.78 17.49 -11.38
CA LYS A 161 3.26 18.74 -10.81
C LYS A 161 4.38 19.66 -10.27
N THR A 162 5.59 19.13 -10.04
CA THR A 162 6.74 19.91 -9.55
C THR A 162 7.58 20.54 -10.67
N ARG A 163 7.32 20.17 -11.94
CA ARG A 163 8.08 20.68 -13.08
C ARG A 163 7.96 22.21 -13.17
N PRO A 164 9.08 22.96 -13.23
CA PRO A 164 9.04 24.40 -13.38
C PRO A 164 8.29 24.83 -14.64
N LYS A 165 7.47 25.89 -14.53
CA LYS A 165 6.81 26.50 -15.70
C LYS A 165 7.81 27.37 -16.47
N PRO A 166 7.76 27.40 -17.81
CA PRO A 166 8.61 28.28 -18.61
C PRO A 166 8.47 29.76 -18.20
N ALA A 167 9.59 30.39 -17.86
CA ALA A 167 9.65 31.82 -17.55
C ALA A 167 9.73 32.65 -18.84
N LYS A 168 9.45 33.97 -18.71
CA LYS A 168 9.57 34.92 -19.84
C LYS A 168 10.97 34.85 -20.45
N LYS A 169 11.03 34.87 -21.79
CA LYS A 169 12.26 34.81 -22.58
C LYS A 169 13.14 33.58 -22.30
N GLY A 170 12.60 32.51 -21.71
CA GLY A 170 13.35 31.28 -21.44
C GLY A 170 14.41 31.40 -20.35
N ALA A 171 14.26 32.37 -19.42
CA ALA A 171 15.25 32.63 -18.37
C ALA A 171 15.57 31.41 -17.48
N ASN A 172 14.64 30.47 -17.34
CA ASN A 172 14.79 29.24 -16.54
C ASN A 172 14.95 27.97 -17.39
N ARG A 173 15.41 28.09 -18.63
CA ARG A 173 15.56 26.93 -19.53
C ARG A 173 16.47 25.85 -18.94
N GLY A 174 17.58 26.23 -18.31
CA GLY A 174 18.50 25.29 -17.67
C GLY A 174 17.88 24.53 -16.50
N GLU A 175 17.02 25.18 -15.70
CA GLU A 175 16.30 24.53 -14.59
C GLU A 175 15.31 23.48 -15.12
N ILE A 176 14.63 23.80 -16.22
CA ILE A 176 13.69 22.88 -16.87
C ILE A 176 14.43 21.68 -17.46
N GLU A 177 15.54 21.91 -18.15
CA GLU A 177 16.37 20.85 -18.74
C GLU A 177 16.93 19.90 -17.65
N GLU A 178 17.35 20.47 -16.52
CA GLU A 178 17.81 19.69 -15.36
C GLU A 178 16.67 18.88 -14.73
N TRP A 179 15.50 19.48 -14.54
CA TRP A 179 14.33 18.76 -14.04
C TRP A 179 13.96 17.61 -14.99
N ASP A 180 13.93 17.84 -16.30
CA ASP A 180 13.59 16.82 -17.30
C ASP A 180 14.62 15.67 -17.29
N ARG A 181 15.90 15.99 -17.05
CA ARG A 181 16.97 14.99 -16.88
C ARG A 181 16.73 14.12 -15.65
N LEU A 182 16.47 14.74 -14.50
CA LEU A 182 16.26 14.03 -13.23
C LEU A 182 14.94 13.26 -13.20
N HIS A 183 13.87 13.80 -13.78
CA HIS A 183 12.59 13.12 -13.93
C HIS A 183 12.76 11.78 -14.67
N ARG A 184 13.53 11.77 -15.77
CA ARG A 184 13.86 10.54 -16.50
C ARG A 184 14.79 9.61 -15.72
N ALA A 185 15.83 10.15 -15.08
CA ALA A 185 16.83 9.35 -14.38
C ALA A 185 16.27 8.65 -13.14
N LEU A 186 15.31 9.28 -12.47
CA LEU A 186 14.69 8.80 -11.23
C LEU A 186 13.34 8.12 -11.47
N ALA A 187 12.85 8.03 -12.70
CA ALA A 187 11.60 7.36 -13.01
C ALA A 187 11.58 5.94 -12.42
N LEU A 188 10.43 5.55 -11.86
CA LEU A 188 10.19 4.15 -11.51
C LEU A 188 10.32 3.33 -12.78
N LYS A 189 11.03 2.20 -12.68
CA LYS A 189 11.23 1.33 -13.85
C LYS A 189 9.98 0.51 -14.13
N GLY A 190 9.12 0.39 -13.12
CA GLY A 190 7.99 -0.53 -13.10
C GLY A 190 8.49 -1.97 -13.07
N ARG A 191 7.62 -2.88 -12.63
CA ARG A 191 7.65 -4.29 -13.02
C ARG A 191 7.38 -4.42 -14.53
N SER A 192 8.24 -3.89 -15.40
CA SER A 192 8.07 -4.09 -16.84
C SER A 192 8.43 -5.56 -17.18
N SER A 193 7.55 -6.26 -17.91
CA SER A 193 7.80 -7.52 -18.67
C SER A 193 7.39 -8.91 -18.14
N ARG A 194 6.30 -9.02 -17.37
CA ARG A 194 5.38 -10.19 -17.53
C ARG A 194 3.93 -9.69 -17.55
N GLY A 195 3.50 -9.22 -18.72
CA GLY A 195 2.08 -9.17 -19.08
C GLY A 195 1.23 -7.99 -18.60
N ALA A 196 1.76 -6.91 -18.02
CA ALA A 196 0.95 -5.74 -17.70
C ALA A 196 0.74 -4.84 -18.93
N LYS A 197 -0.25 -5.16 -19.77
CA LYS A 197 -1.00 -4.11 -20.46
C LYS A 197 -1.74 -3.28 -19.41
N GLU A 198 -1.97 -2.00 -19.67
CA GLU A 198 -2.96 -1.20 -18.92
C GLU A 198 -4.22 -2.05 -18.73
N GLY A 199 -4.56 -2.35 -17.46
CA GLY A 199 -5.66 -3.24 -17.07
C GLY A 199 -5.28 -4.62 -16.53
N THR A 200 -4.01 -5.04 -16.50
CA THR A 200 -3.64 -6.42 -16.12
C THR A 200 -3.19 -6.61 -14.66
N SER A 201 -2.70 -5.56 -13.99
CA SER A 201 -2.52 -5.56 -12.53
C SER A 201 -3.88 -5.76 -11.84
N ASP A 202 -4.87 -5.03 -12.33
CA ASP A 202 -6.29 -5.20 -12.03
C ASP A 202 -6.76 -6.61 -12.34
N ALA A 203 -6.37 -7.20 -13.48
CA ALA A 203 -6.80 -8.55 -13.85
C ALA A 203 -6.20 -9.65 -12.98
N ALA A 204 -4.90 -9.60 -12.64
CA ALA A 204 -4.25 -10.59 -11.78
C ALA A 204 -4.75 -10.52 -10.34
N MET A 205 -4.98 -9.30 -9.82
CA MET A 205 -5.69 -9.08 -8.57
C MET A 205 -7.13 -9.61 -8.68
N ARG A 206 -7.90 -9.18 -9.69
CA ARG A 206 -9.27 -9.65 -9.94
C ARG A 206 -9.37 -11.17 -10.13
N ASP A 207 -8.34 -11.84 -10.65
CA ASP A 207 -8.30 -13.30 -10.83
C ASP A 207 -8.00 -14.02 -9.50
N ALA A 208 -7.09 -13.50 -8.68
CA ALA A 208 -6.90 -13.95 -7.30
C ALA A 208 -8.17 -13.72 -6.45
N PHE A 209 -8.92 -12.63 -6.72
CA PHE A 209 -10.20 -12.32 -6.09
C PHE A 209 -11.37 -13.16 -6.62
N ALA A 210 -11.43 -13.44 -7.91
CA ALA A 210 -12.40 -14.38 -8.48
C ALA A 210 -12.16 -15.79 -7.94
N ALA A 211 -10.94 -16.12 -7.54
CA ALA A 211 -10.60 -17.35 -6.85
C ALA A 211 -11.01 -17.32 -5.36
N LEU A 212 -10.75 -16.22 -4.65
CA LEU A 212 -11.28 -15.95 -3.29
C LEU A 212 -12.81 -16.11 -3.22
N LYS A 213 -13.53 -15.53 -4.19
CA LYS A 213 -15.00 -15.61 -4.32
C LYS A 213 -15.49 -17.02 -4.66
N ARG A 214 -14.65 -17.88 -5.24
CA ARG A 214 -14.94 -19.31 -5.46
C ARG A 214 -14.66 -20.15 -4.22
N ALA A 215 -13.63 -19.80 -3.44
CA ALA A 215 -13.23 -20.50 -2.23
C ALA A 215 -14.13 -20.21 -1.02
N ALA A 216 -14.81 -19.06 -1.01
CA ALA A 216 -15.80 -18.72 0.00
C ALA A 216 -17.17 -19.43 -0.20
N ARG A 217 -17.37 -20.18 -1.31
CA ARG A 217 -18.61 -20.94 -1.59
C ARG A 217 -18.60 -22.35 -1.01
#